data_AF-A0A7R9JLU0-F1
#
_entry.id   AF-A0A7R9JLU0-F1
#
_cell.length_a   1.000
_cell.length_b   1.000
_cell.length_c   1.000
_cell.angle_alpha   90.00
_cell.angle_beta   90.00
_cell.angle_gamma   90.00
#
_symmetry.space_group_name_H-M   'P 1'
#
loop_
_entity.id
_entity.type
_entity.pdbx_description
1 polymer ?
#
loop_
_entity_poly.entity_id
_entity_poly.type
_entity_poly.pdbx_seq_one_letter_code
_entity_poly.pdbx_strand_id
1 'polypeptide(L)'
;LSPVLFEESTKCIPNNAIVIEIAPHGLLQAIIKKSLALKGHHIPLALRGHTNSTEFLLAAVGKLYMAGLLPKVSNLYLPVQYPVSRGTASLSSLVTWNHEDILDSPLDLDTSKMVRFLLTLHTTSDNTF
;
A
#
# COMPACT_ATOMS: atom_id res chain seq x y z
N LEU A 1 -25.86 9.97 30.06
CA LEU A 1 -25.14 9.51 28.85
C LEU A 1 -25.36 10.55 27.75
N SER A 2 -24.30 11.01 27.08
CA SER A 2 -24.43 11.90 25.91
C SER A 2 -24.58 11.07 24.62
N PRO A 3 -25.32 11.55 23.61
CA PRO A 3 -25.48 10.85 22.34
C PRO A 3 -24.17 10.83 21.53
N VAL A 4 -24.00 9.80 20.72
CA VAL A 4 -22.89 9.68 19.76
C VAL A 4 -23.40 10.09 18.38
N LEU A 5 -22.86 11.18 17.83
CA LEU A 5 -23.27 11.78 16.55
C LEU A 5 -22.48 11.19 15.36
N PHE A 6 -22.68 9.90 15.11
CA PHE A 6 -21.88 9.16 14.12
C PHE A 6 -22.22 9.57 12.68
N GLU A 7 -23.50 9.66 12.32
CA GLU A 7 -23.94 10.01 10.95
C GLU A 7 -23.58 11.45 10.56
N GLU A 8 -23.62 12.38 11.52
CA GLU A 8 -23.19 13.76 11.32
C GLU A 8 -21.69 13.81 11.02
N SER A 9 -20.90 13.01 11.74
CA SER A 9 -19.45 12.95 11.58
C SER A 9 -19.04 12.32 10.25
N THR A 10 -19.78 11.31 9.74
CA THR A 10 -19.44 10.69 8.46
C THR A 10 -19.66 11.62 7.26
N LYS A 11 -20.51 12.65 7.38
CA LYS A 11 -20.69 13.70 6.35
C LYS A 11 -19.45 14.58 6.18
N CYS A 12 -18.56 14.61 7.16
CA CYS A 12 -17.31 15.37 7.10
C CYS A 12 -16.16 14.61 6.39
N ILE A 13 -16.38 13.34 6.01
CA ILE A 13 -15.38 12.54 5.31
C ILE A 13 -15.18 13.11 3.89
N PRO A 14 -13.95 13.44 3.48
CA PRO A 14 -13.70 14.01 2.16
C PRO A 14 -13.98 13.00 1.04
N ASN A 15 -14.26 13.51 -0.15
CA ASN A 15 -14.33 12.69 -1.35
C ASN A 15 -12.99 11.96 -1.58
N ASN A 16 -13.05 10.70 -2.06
CA ASN A 16 -11.87 9.87 -2.31
C ASN A 16 -11.05 9.54 -1.04
N ALA A 17 -11.67 9.58 0.15
CA ALA A 17 -11.03 9.15 1.39
C ALA A 17 -10.80 7.63 1.44
N ILE A 18 -9.70 7.24 2.09
CA ILE A 18 -9.46 5.86 2.53
C ILE A 18 -9.83 5.79 4.02
N VAL A 19 -10.92 5.08 4.33
CA VAL A 19 -11.41 4.89 5.70
C VAL A 19 -11.02 3.52 6.20
N ILE A 20 -10.27 3.49 7.29
CA ILE A 20 -9.79 2.28 7.95
C ILE A 20 -10.66 2.02 9.18
N GLU A 21 -11.35 0.89 9.23
CA GLU A 21 -12.18 0.52 10.38
C GLU A 21 -11.37 -0.34 11.37
N ILE A 22 -11.04 0.25 12.51
CA ILE A 22 -10.31 -0.38 13.61
C ILE A 22 -11.34 -0.92 14.61
N ALA A 23 -11.73 -2.17 14.43
CA ALA A 23 -12.68 -2.86 15.30
C ALA A 23 -12.42 -4.37 15.25
N PRO A 24 -12.82 -5.14 16.27
CA PRO A 24 -12.76 -6.61 16.24
C PRO A 24 -13.73 -7.21 15.21
N HIS A 25 -14.70 -6.42 14.74
CA HIS A 25 -15.52 -6.75 13.59
C HIS A 25 -16.01 -5.51 12.82
N GLY A 26 -16.25 -5.68 11.52
CA GLY A 26 -16.82 -4.63 10.66
C GLY A 26 -18.32 -4.43 10.90
N LEU A 27 -18.68 -3.72 11.97
CA LEU A 27 -20.09 -3.40 12.29
C LEU A 27 -20.56 -2.13 11.58
N LEU A 28 -19.64 -1.20 11.29
CA LEU A 28 -19.99 0.14 10.78
C LEU A 28 -19.99 0.20 9.25
N GLN A 29 -19.70 -0.92 8.56
CA GLN A 29 -19.50 -0.93 7.11
C GLN A 29 -20.69 -0.36 6.34
N ALA A 30 -21.92 -0.72 6.73
CA ALA A 30 -23.12 -0.29 6.00
C ALA A 30 -23.30 1.24 6.06
N ILE A 31 -23.07 1.84 7.23
CA ILE A 31 -23.22 3.28 7.45
C ILE A 31 -22.07 4.02 6.76
N ILE A 32 -20.83 3.56 6.94
CA ILE A 32 -19.64 4.18 6.32
C ILE A 32 -19.74 4.13 4.79
N LYS A 33 -20.09 2.98 4.20
CA LYS A 33 -20.24 2.82 2.75
C LYS A 33 -21.34 3.71 2.16
N LYS A 34 -22.42 3.94 2.91
CA LYS A 34 -23.50 4.85 2.49
C LYS A 34 -23.04 6.31 2.49
N SER A 35 -22.16 6.68 3.41
CA SER A 35 -21.62 8.04 3.52
C SER A 35 -20.42 8.30 2.60
N LEU A 36 -19.72 7.27 2.12
CA LEU A 36 -18.61 7.42 1.19
C LEU A 36 -19.10 7.77 -0.22
N ALA A 37 -18.44 8.73 -0.86
CA ALA A 37 -18.61 8.99 -2.29
C ALA A 37 -18.14 7.80 -3.14
N LEU A 38 -18.57 7.73 -4.41
CA LEU A 38 -18.30 6.62 -5.34
C LEU A 38 -16.82 6.22 -5.49
N LYS A 39 -15.88 7.11 -5.17
CA LYS A 39 -14.42 6.86 -5.25
C LYS A 39 -13.75 6.61 -3.89
N GLY A 40 -14.49 6.60 -2.78
CA GLY A 40 -13.90 6.33 -1.47
C GLY A 40 -13.61 4.83 -1.28
N HIS A 41 -12.60 4.52 -0.47
CA HIS A 41 -12.27 3.15 -0.07
C HIS A 41 -12.60 2.94 1.41
N HIS A 42 -13.38 1.91 1.72
CA HIS A 42 -13.60 1.45 3.10
C HIS A 42 -12.89 0.11 3.29
N ILE A 43 -11.95 0.06 4.24
CA ILE A 43 -11.07 -1.10 4.49
C ILE A 43 -11.21 -1.52 5.96
N PRO A 44 -11.97 -2.59 6.25
CA PRO A 44 -12.04 -3.16 7.60
C PRO A 44 -10.80 -4.01 7.91
N LEU A 45 -10.36 -3.98 9.18
CA LEU A 45 -9.20 -4.77 9.64
C LEU A 45 -9.58 -6.15 10.22
N ALA A 46 -10.85 -6.40 10.52
CA ALA A 46 -11.31 -7.69 11.04
C ALA A 46 -12.70 -8.10 10.52
N LEU A 47 -12.90 -9.41 10.39
CA LEU A 47 -14.16 -10.05 10.00
C LEU A 47 -14.46 -11.29 10.88
N ARG A 48 -15.34 -11.17 11.88
CA ARG A 48 -16.05 -12.24 12.59
C ARG A 48 -16.56 -13.29 11.61
N GLY A 49 -16.31 -14.54 11.96
CA GLY A 49 -16.61 -15.69 11.13
C GLY A 49 -15.55 -15.97 10.07
N HIS A 50 -14.54 -15.10 9.89
CA HIS A 50 -13.39 -15.43 9.05
C HIS A 50 -12.52 -16.48 9.75
N THR A 51 -12.14 -17.51 9.00
CA THR A 51 -11.40 -18.67 9.50
C THR A 51 -10.01 -18.29 10.02
N ASN A 52 -9.35 -17.32 9.38
CA ASN A 52 -8.02 -16.84 9.75
C ASN A 52 -7.99 -15.31 9.84
N SER A 53 -7.92 -14.77 11.06
CA SER A 53 -7.91 -13.31 11.26
C SER A 53 -6.61 -12.64 10.80
N THR A 54 -5.48 -13.35 10.89
CA THR A 54 -4.17 -12.85 10.44
C THR A 54 -4.13 -12.69 8.93
N GLU A 55 -4.64 -13.70 8.20
CA GLU A 55 -4.77 -13.64 6.75
C GLU A 55 -5.67 -12.46 6.32
N PHE A 56 -6.82 -12.29 6.99
CA PHE A 56 -7.72 -11.17 6.70
C PHE A 56 -7.04 -9.82 6.91
N LEU A 57 -6.29 -9.66 8.00
CA LEU A 57 -5.54 -8.45 8.31
C LEU A 57 -4.46 -8.18 7.24
N LEU A 58 -3.67 -9.19 6.86
CA LEU A 58 -2.64 -9.04 5.82
C LEU A 58 -3.24 -8.70 4.46
N ALA A 59 -4.39 -9.28 4.12
CA ALA A 59 -5.14 -8.90 2.92
C ALA A 59 -5.64 -7.45 2.98
N ALA A 60 -6.08 -6.97 4.15
CA ALA A 60 -6.45 -5.56 4.35
C ALA A 60 -5.24 -4.63 4.18
N VAL A 61 -4.06 -5.01 4.67
CA VAL A 61 -2.80 -4.28 4.43
C VAL A 61 -2.47 -4.22 2.94
N GLY A 62 -2.66 -5.31 2.20
CA GLY A 62 -2.54 -5.32 0.73
C GLY A 62 -3.52 -4.36 0.06
N LYS A 63 -4.77 -4.30 0.51
CA LYS A 63 -5.77 -3.32 0.01
C LYS A 63 -5.36 -1.88 0.28
N LEU A 64 -4.74 -1.59 1.43
CA LEU A 64 -4.19 -0.27 1.73
C LEU A 64 -3.09 0.12 0.74
N TYR A 65 -2.20 -0.82 0.41
CA TYR A 65 -1.17 -0.61 -0.61
C TYR A 65 -1.77 -0.32 -1.99
N MET A 66 -2.75 -1.12 -2.42
CA MET A 66 -3.46 -0.92 -3.69
C MET A 66 -4.23 0.41 -3.74
N ALA A 67 -4.66 0.93 -2.59
CA ALA A 67 -5.31 2.23 -2.49
C ALA A 67 -4.32 3.41 -2.51
N GLY A 68 -3.01 3.15 -2.63
CA GLY A 68 -1.95 4.17 -2.74
C GLY A 68 -1.26 4.51 -1.42
N LEU A 69 -1.51 3.76 -0.34
CA LEU A 69 -0.77 3.91 0.92
C LEU A 69 0.51 3.09 0.90
N LEU A 70 1.49 3.45 1.75
CA LEU A 70 2.76 2.75 1.88
C LEU A 70 2.89 2.12 3.28
N PRO A 71 2.16 1.02 3.57
CA PRO A 71 2.24 0.37 4.87
C PRO A 71 3.65 -0.21 5.11
N LYS A 72 4.22 0.03 6.30
CA LYS A 72 5.52 -0.52 6.71
C LYS A 72 5.37 -1.96 7.19
N VAL A 73 5.21 -2.88 6.24
CA VAL A 73 4.97 -4.32 6.52
C VAL A 73 6.10 -4.97 7.33
N SER A 74 7.33 -4.45 7.23
CA SER A 74 8.49 -4.89 8.03
C SER A 74 8.28 -4.76 9.54
N ASN A 75 7.37 -3.89 9.99
CA ASN A 75 7.06 -3.74 11.41
C ASN A 75 6.17 -4.87 11.96
N LEU A 76 5.63 -5.74 11.10
CA LEU A 76 4.76 -6.85 11.50
C LEU A 76 5.55 -8.12 11.87
N TYR A 77 6.85 -8.15 11.61
CA TYR A 77 7.70 -9.30 11.89
C TYR A 77 9.08 -8.83 12.40
N LEU A 78 9.89 -9.78 12.85
CA LEU A 78 11.21 -9.47 13.39
C LEU A 78 12.11 -8.86 12.31
N PRO A 79 13.01 -7.92 12.67
CA PRO A 79 13.98 -7.39 11.74
C PRO A 79 14.80 -8.49 11.07
N VAL A 80 14.97 -8.39 9.75
CA VAL A 80 15.82 -9.30 8.97
C VAL A 80 17.27 -8.93 9.20
N GLN A 81 18.12 -9.94 9.42
CA GLN A 81 19.56 -9.74 9.49
C GLN A 81 20.16 -9.72 8.08
N TYR A 82 21.03 -8.74 7.84
CA TYR A 82 21.78 -8.60 6.59
C TYR A 82 23.27 -8.84 6.84
N PRO A 83 24.05 -9.33 5.84
CA PRO A 83 23.62 -9.67 4.48
C PRO A 83 22.75 -10.92 4.42
N VAL A 84 21.96 -11.05 3.34
CA VAL A 84 21.12 -12.23 3.11
C VAL A 84 21.99 -13.46 2.80
N SER A 85 21.43 -14.66 3.04
CA SER A 85 22.11 -15.94 2.80
C SER A 85 22.54 -16.13 1.34
N ARG A 86 23.61 -16.90 1.13
CA ARG A 86 24.02 -17.34 -0.22
C ARG A 86 22.88 -18.15 -0.85
N GLY A 87 22.57 -17.86 -2.12
CA GLY A 87 21.49 -18.53 -2.85
C GLY A 87 20.14 -17.81 -2.80
N THR A 88 20.01 -16.68 -2.09
CA THR A 88 18.83 -15.80 -2.24
C THR A 88 18.69 -15.38 -3.70
N ALA A 89 17.48 -15.59 -4.26
CA ALA A 89 17.19 -15.31 -5.67
C ALA A 89 17.39 -13.82 -6.02
N SER A 90 17.90 -13.55 -7.23
CA SER A 90 18.03 -12.19 -7.74
C SER A 90 16.64 -11.59 -8.01
N LEU A 91 16.47 -10.30 -7.69
CA LEU A 91 15.27 -9.53 -8.04
C LEU A 91 15.31 -9.00 -9.48
N SER A 92 16.48 -9.02 -10.14
CA SER A 92 16.68 -8.36 -11.45
C SER A 92 15.76 -8.87 -12.54
N SER A 93 15.41 -10.16 -12.52
CA SER A 93 14.54 -10.78 -13.53
C SER A 93 13.05 -10.58 -13.27
N LEU A 94 12.66 -10.07 -12.10
CA LEU A 94 11.26 -9.84 -11.73
C LEU A 94 10.78 -8.43 -12.07
N VAL A 95 11.71 -7.50 -12.31
CA VAL A 95 11.40 -6.12 -12.67
C VAL A 95 11.26 -6.04 -14.19
N THR A 96 10.08 -5.64 -14.65
CA THR A 96 9.80 -5.35 -16.04
C THR A 96 9.44 -3.88 -16.21
N TRP A 97 9.74 -3.35 -17.40
CA TRP A 97 9.40 -1.99 -17.77
C TRP A 97 8.44 -2.02 -18.96
N ASN A 98 7.65 -0.96 -19.11
CA ASN A 98 6.92 -0.78 -20.37
C ASN A 98 7.94 -0.43 -21.46
N HIS A 99 8.00 -1.23 -22.52
CA HIS A 99 8.93 -1.08 -23.65
C HIS A 99 8.22 -0.63 -24.94
N GLU A 100 7.00 -0.10 -24.83
CA GLU A 100 6.24 0.44 -25.98
C GLU A 100 6.95 1.63 -26.64
N ASP A 101 7.71 2.41 -25.88
CA ASP A 101 8.47 3.53 -26.42
C ASP A 101 9.71 3.05 -27.16
N ILE A 102 9.70 3.22 -28.48
CA ILE A 102 10.89 3.08 -29.32
C ILE A 102 11.65 4.40 -29.23
N LEU A 103 12.78 4.39 -28.54
CA LEU A 103 13.77 5.44 -28.73
C LEU A 103 14.30 5.33 -30.15
N ASP A 104 14.15 6.41 -30.93
CA ASP A 104 14.79 6.54 -32.22
C ASP A 104 16.28 6.20 -32.09
N SER A 105 16.82 5.55 -33.11
CA SER A 105 18.23 5.16 -33.13
C SER A 105 19.12 6.36 -32.74
N PRO A 106 20.27 6.15 -32.08
CA PRO A 106 21.13 7.23 -31.57
C PRO A 106 21.63 8.23 -32.63
N LEU A 107 21.29 8.02 -33.90
CA LEU A 107 21.56 8.92 -35.01
C LEU A 107 20.55 10.09 -35.11
N ASP A 108 19.41 10.04 -34.42
CA ASP A 108 18.35 11.08 -34.42
C ASP A 108 18.00 11.63 -33.02
N LEU A 109 18.85 11.40 -32.01
CA LEU A 109 18.50 11.68 -30.62
C LEU A 109 18.62 13.18 -30.27
N ASP A 110 17.47 13.87 -30.23
CA ASP A 110 17.34 15.17 -29.55
C ASP A 110 17.59 14.99 -28.05
N THR A 111 18.67 15.60 -27.55
CA THR A 111 19.09 15.58 -26.14
C THR A 111 18.01 16.08 -25.17
N SER A 112 17.00 16.79 -25.67
CA SER A 112 15.84 17.26 -24.90
C SER A 112 14.89 16.13 -24.46
N LYS A 113 14.98 14.94 -25.09
CA LYS A 113 14.17 13.75 -24.76
C LYS A 113 14.88 12.75 -23.83
N MET A 114 16.07 13.08 -23.31
CA MET A 114 16.83 12.15 -22.48
C MET A 114 16.21 11.98 -21.08
N VAL A 115 15.43 10.92 -20.90
CA VAL A 115 14.90 10.53 -19.59
C VAL A 115 15.98 9.77 -18.80
N ARG A 116 16.53 10.40 -17.75
CA ARG A 116 17.41 9.71 -16.81
C ARG A 116 16.59 8.90 -15.82
N PHE A 117 16.65 7.58 -15.92
CA PHE A 117 16.13 6.69 -14.88
C PHE A 117 17.19 6.52 -13.79
N LEU A 118 16.99 7.17 -12.65
CA LEU A 118 17.82 7.01 -11.45
C LEU A 118 17.17 5.95 -10.56
N LEU A 119 17.73 4.74 -10.57
CA LEU A 119 17.39 3.72 -9.58
C LEU A 119 18.20 4.00 -8.31
N THR A 120 17.56 4.66 -7.34
CA THR A 120 18.15 4.83 -6.00
C THR A 120 17.83 3.59 -5.16
N LEU A 121 18.82 2.72 -4.98
CA LEU A 121 18.74 1.63 -4.01
C LEU A 121 19.19 2.16 -2.64
N HIS A 122 18.25 2.37 -1.72
CA HIS A 122 18.58 2.63 -0.32
C HIS A 122 18.92 1.31 0.37
N THR A 123 20.20 1.10 0.65
CA THR A 123 20.65 0.07 1.58
C THR A 123 20.76 0.70 2.97
N THR A 124 19.91 0.29 3.92
CA THR A 124 20.05 0.72 5.31
C THR A 124 21.24 -0.02 5.93
N SER A 125 22.43 0.54 5.81
CA SER A 125 23.60 0.13 6.58
C SER A 125 23.74 1.06 7.78
N ASP A 126 22.80 1.01 8.72
CA ASP A 126 23.03 1.58 10.05
C ASP A 126 23.78 0.54 10.88
N ASN A 127 25.05 0.38 10.50
CA ASN A 127 26.05 -0.32 11.27
C ASN A 127 26.46 0.62 12.42
N THR A 128 26.03 0.31 13.64
CA THR A 128 26.74 0.78 14.85
C THR A 128 27.32 -0.45 15.53
N PHE A 129 28.62 -0.34 15.82
CA PHE A 129 29.60 -1.37 16.14
C PHE A 129 29.23 -2.32 17.28
#